data_AF-A0A2A9F5Y4-F1
#
_entry.id   AF-A0A2A9F5Y4-F1
#
_cell.length_a   1.000
_cell.length_b   1.000
_cell.length_c   1.000
_cell.angle_alpha   90.00
_cell.angle_beta   90.00
_cell.angle_gamma   90.00
#
_symmetry.space_group_name_H-M   'P 1'
#
loop_
_entity.id
_entity.type
_entity.pdbx_description
1 polymer ?
#
loop_
_entity_poly.entity_id
_entity_poly.type
_entity_poly.pdbx_seq_one_letter_code
_entity_poly.pdbx_strand_id
1 'polypeptide(L)' 'MSDQPISPLDEAPEEIKLAVDLIYLLESNDITPEAALNALKIVQSDLENKIKAKQ' A
#
# COMPACT_ATOMS: atom_id res chain seq x y z
N MET A 1 28.65 -8.47 16.08
CA MET A 1 28.22 -7.44 15.12
C MET A 1 27.40 -8.19 14.09
N SER A 2 26.08 -8.16 14.22
CA SER A 2 25.18 -8.87 13.31
C SER A 2 24.94 -7.97 12.10
N ASP A 3 25.70 -8.20 11.03
CA ASP A 3 25.44 -7.66 9.71
C ASP A 3 24.18 -8.36 9.14
N GLN A 4 22.99 -7.97 9.64
CA GLN A 4 21.76 -8.26 8.90
C GLN A 4 21.72 -7.32 7.70
N PRO A 5 21.52 -7.83 6.47
CA PRO A 5 21.35 -6.97 5.32
C PRO A 5 20.10 -6.12 5.56
N ILE A 6 20.28 -4.80 5.58
CA ILE A 6 19.19 -3.83 5.58
C ILE A 6 18.34 -4.17 4.37
N SER A 7 17.07 -4.52 4.58
CA SER A 7 16.20 -4.84 3.46
C SER A 7 16.02 -3.56 2.66
N PRO A 8 16.08 -3.58 1.32
CA PRO A 8 15.82 -2.39 0.50
C PRO A 8 14.45 -1.74 0.79
N LEU A 9 13.54 -2.48 1.41
CA LEU A 9 12.26 -1.99 1.88
C LEU A 9 12.37 -1.11 3.13
N ASP A 10 13.38 -1.27 3.98
CA ASP A 10 13.55 -0.50 5.22
C ASP A 10 13.91 0.97 4.95
N GLU A 11 14.57 1.24 3.82
CA GLU A 11 14.95 2.59 3.36
C GLU A 11 13.96 3.18 2.35
N ALA A 12 12.95 2.42 1.92
CA ALA A 12 11.99 2.91 0.94
C ALA A 12 11.08 4.02 1.50
N PRO A 13 10.56 4.92 0.63
CA PRO A 13 9.52 5.87 1.00
C PRO A 13 8.30 5.18 1.63
N GLU A 14 7.60 5.90 2.52
CA GLU A 14 6.46 5.37 3.28
C GLU A 14 5.36 4.81 2.35
N GLU A 15 5.09 5.50 1.25
CA GLU A 15 4.13 5.09 0.23
C GLU A 15 4.52 3.77 -0.46
N ILE A 16 5.82 3.50 -0.62
CA ILE A 16 6.32 2.27 -1.23
C ILE A 16 6.19 1.11 -0.25
N LYS A 17 6.57 1.32 1.01
CA LYS A 17 6.38 0.32 2.09
C LYS A 17 4.91 -0.07 2.22
N LEU A 18 4.04 0.93 2.29
CA LEU A 18 2.59 0.70 2.39
C LEU A 18 2.03 -0.03 1.16
N ALA A 19 2.50 0.31 -0.05
CA ALA A 19 2.06 -0.41 -1.25
C ALA A 19 2.45 -1.89 -1.21
N VAL A 20 3.65 -2.22 -0.72
CA VAL A 20 4.10 -3.61 -0.55
C VAL A 20 3.26 -4.36 0.47
N ASP A 21 2.99 -3.74 1.62
CA ASP A 21 2.12 -4.32 2.66
C ASP A 21 0.70 -4.57 2.14
N LEU A 22 0.16 -3.63 1.36
CA LEU A 22 -1.16 -3.76 0.74
C LEU A 22 -1.20 -4.90 -0.29
N ILE A 23 -0.17 -5.03 -1.13
CA ILE A 23 -0.07 -6.14 -2.09
C ILE A 23 -0.05 -7.48 -1.34
N TYR A 24 0.79 -7.61 -0.31
CA TYR A 24 0.86 -8.81 0.50
C TYR A 24 -0.50 -9.15 1.14
N LEU A 25 -1.21 -8.15 1.66
CA LEU A 25 -2.54 -8.35 2.24
C LEU A 25 -3.56 -8.84 1.21
N LEU A 26 -3.57 -8.25 0.02
CA LEU A 26 -4.49 -8.64 -1.06
C LEU A 26 -4.23 -10.07 -1.53
N GLU A 27 -2.97 -10.43 -1.74
CA GLU A 27 -2.56 -11.78 -2.13
C GLU A 27 -2.89 -12.80 -1.04
N SER A 28 -2.62 -12.48 0.23
CA SER A 28 -2.91 -13.36 1.37
C SER A 28 -4.41 -13.63 1.58
N ASN A 29 -5.29 -12.83 0.98
CA ASN A 29 -6.74 -12.99 1.01
C ASN A 29 -7.31 -13.48 -0.33
N ASP A 30 -6.46 -13.98 -1.23
CA ASP A 30 -6.84 -14.50 -2.56
C ASP A 30 -7.67 -13.49 -3.39
N ILE A 31 -7.41 -12.19 -3.22
CA ILE A 31 -8.14 -11.15 -3.95
C ILE A 31 -7.59 -11.06 -5.36
N THR A 32 -8.46 -11.16 -6.36
CA THR A 32 -8.02 -11.04 -7.76
C THR A 32 -7.51 -9.62 -8.05
N PRO A 33 -6.53 -9.45 -8.95
CA PRO A 33 -6.03 -8.14 -9.34
C PRO A 33 -7.13 -7.17 -9.81
N GLU A 34 -8.15 -7.66 -10.52
CA GLU A 34 -9.27 -6.84 -11.00
C GLU A 34 -10.12 -6.33 -9.85
N ALA A 35 -10.44 -7.20 -8.88
CA ALA A 35 -11.18 -6.83 -7.68
C ALA A 35 -10.37 -5.84 -6.82
N ALA A 36 -9.08 -6.09 -6.64
CA ALA A 36 -8.16 -5.20 -5.93
C ALA A 36 -8.09 -3.81 -6.56
N LEU A 37 -7.91 -3.73 -7.88
CA LEU A 37 -7.86 -2.45 -8.61
C LEU A 37 -9.16 -1.66 -8.48
N ASN A 38 -10.32 -2.34 -8.55
CA ASN A 38 -11.60 -1.67 -8.37
C ASN A 38 -11.78 -1.16 -6.93
N ALA A 39 -11.38 -1.93 -5.93
CA ALA A 39 -11.40 -1.50 -4.53
C ALA A 39 -10.45 -0.32 -4.28
N LEU A 40 -9.22 -0.36 -4.82
CA LEU A 40 -8.24 0.70 -4.67
C LEU A 40 -8.70 2.03 -5.29
N LYS A 41 -9.46 2.01 -6.40
CA LYS A 41 -10.09 3.23 -6.96
C LYS A 41 -11.09 3.88 -5.99
N ILE A 42 -11.84 3.06 -5.26
CA ILE A 42 -12.79 3.55 -4.25
C ILE A 42 -12.01 4.18 -3.08
N VAL A 43 -10.99 3.48 -2.58
CA VAL A 43 -10.10 3.97 -1.51
C VAL A 43 -9.42 5.28 -1.91
N GLN A 44 -8.86 5.35 -3.13
CA GLN A 44 -8.24 6.56 -3.66
C GLN A 44 -9.23 7.73 -3.64
N SER A 45 -10.45 7.53 -4.15
CA SER A 45 -11.48 8.57 -4.19
C SER A 45 -11.85 9.08 -2.80
N ASP A 46 -11.96 8.18 -1.80
CA ASP A 46 -12.23 8.54 -0.40
C ASP A 46 -11.10 9.37 0.21
N LEU A 47 -9.83 8.97 -0.02
CA LEU A 47 -8.67 9.70 0.47
C LEU A 47 -8.55 11.08 -0.18
N GLU A 48 -8.78 11.20 -1.48
CA GLU A 48 -8.80 12.48 -2.19
C GLU A 48 -9.90 13.41 -1.64
N ASN A 49 -11.09 12.87 -1.35
CA ASN A 49 -12.17 13.65 -0.74
C ASN A 49 -11.80 14.12 0.67
N LYS A 50 -11.13 13.28 1.47
CA LYS A 50 -10.64 13.67 2.81
C LYS A 50 -9.56 14.74 2.75
N ILE A 51 -8.69 14.72 1.75
CA ILE A 51 -7.67 15.77 1.53
C ILE A 51 -8.37 17.08 1.18
N LYS A 52 -9.33 17.06 0.24
CA LYS A 52 -10.11 18.24 -0.16
C LYS A 52 -10.92 18.83 0.99
N ALA A 53 -11.50 17.97 1.86
CA ALA A 53 -12.29 18.41 3.01
C ALA A 53 -11.45 18.99 4.17
N LYS A 54 -10.12 18.82 4.15
CA LYS A 54 -9.18 19.43 5.11
C LYS A 54 -8.64 20.78 4.67
N GLN A 55 -9.08 21.30 3.52
CA GLN A 55 -8.77 22.64 3.01
C GLN A 55 -9.87 23.64 3.41
#